data_AF-A0A810NQX6-F1
#
_entry.id   AF-A0A810NQX6-F1
#
_cell.length_a   1.000
_cell.length_b   1.000
_cell.length_c   1.000
_cell.angle_alpha   90.00
_cell.angle_beta   90.00
_cell.angle_gamma   90.00
#
_symmetry.space_group_name_H-M   'P 1'
#
loop_
_entity.id
_entity.type
_entity.pdbx_description
1 polymer ?
#
loop_
_entity_poly.entity_id
_entity_poly.type
_entity_poly.pdbx_seq_one_letter_code
_entity_poly.pdbx_strand_id
1 'polypeptide(L)'
;MSDPTTEGYTVSVAEIEGMVRNLCGYALSEPDPLQRYLDLTHHQVLFDGIVEALRRERGRALADLVVSGTPVEAVAAKTNLGAVPKVRKLITLAGENDRVKAAAAAAKPAKAAKAAKAAKNAADAEQPDTPPPPPIRITGKRMLTAAERIALGLPADGPVPRPKPAKRRRAAA
;
A
#
# COMPACT_ATOMS: atom_id res chain seq x y z
N MET A 1 12.12 -1.47 24.89
CA MET A 1 11.43 -0.47 24.05
C MET A 1 10.19 -1.15 23.47
N SER A 2 8.98 -0.60 23.66
CA SER A 2 7.74 -1.26 23.25
C SER A 2 7.65 -1.36 21.73
N ASP A 3 7.38 -2.56 21.20
CA ASP A 3 7.18 -2.76 19.76
C ASP A 3 5.77 -2.26 19.38
N PRO A 4 5.65 -1.24 18.51
CA PRO A 4 4.35 -0.67 18.14
C PRO A 4 3.48 -1.67 17.34
N THR A 5 4.04 -2.80 16.90
CA THR A 5 3.29 -3.87 16.23
C THR A 5 2.69 -4.88 17.20
N THR A 6 2.97 -4.79 18.50
CA THR A 6 2.39 -5.65 19.55
C THR A 6 1.49 -4.87 20.51
N GLU A 7 1.18 -3.61 20.21
CA GLU A 7 0.18 -2.83 20.95
C GLU A 7 -1.14 -3.60 21.05
N GLY A 8 -1.72 -3.65 22.25
CA GLY A 8 -2.94 -4.41 22.53
C GLY A 8 -2.70 -5.87 22.94
N TYR A 9 -1.46 -6.37 22.90
CA TYR A 9 -1.08 -7.62 23.55
C TYR A 9 -0.36 -7.31 24.86
N THR A 10 -0.88 -7.87 25.95
CA THR A 10 -0.28 -7.76 27.28
C THR A 10 0.10 -9.15 27.77
N VAL A 11 1.15 -9.21 28.58
CA VAL A 11 1.57 -10.42 29.28
C VAL A 11 1.85 -10.04 30.72
N SER A 12 1.49 -10.89 31.67
CA SER A 12 1.75 -10.65 33.07
C SER A 12 3.22 -10.92 33.44
N VAL A 13 3.69 -10.30 34.52
CA VAL A 13 5.04 -10.57 35.07
C VAL A 13 5.18 -12.05 35.46
N ALA A 14 4.13 -12.65 36.02
CA ALA A 14 4.14 -14.06 36.41
C ALA A 14 4.32 -15.02 35.23
N GLU A 15 3.69 -14.73 34.08
CA GLU A 15 3.90 -15.48 32.84
C GLU A 15 5.34 -15.34 32.33
N ILE A 16 5.90 -14.12 32.35
CA ILE A 16 7.30 -13.88 31.96
C ILE A 16 8.24 -14.68 32.87
N GLU A 17 8.08 -14.59 34.18
CA GLU A 17 8.92 -15.32 35.13
C GLU A 17 8.80 -16.83 34.97
N GLY A 18 7.59 -17.35 34.74
CA GLY A 18 7.36 -18.76 34.45
C GLY A 18 8.14 -19.20 33.21
N MET A 19 8.10 -18.40 32.15
CA MET A 19 8.84 -18.65 30.92
C MET A 19 10.35 -18.58 31.12
N VAL A 20 10.85 -17.60 31.88
CA VAL A 20 12.29 -17.47 32.19
C VAL A 20 12.78 -18.67 33.00
N ARG A 21 12.02 -19.10 34.02
CA ARG A 21 12.37 -20.31 34.81
C ARG A 21 12.37 -21.57 33.95
N ASN A 22 11.44 -21.69 33.01
CA ASN A 22 11.34 -22.85 32.13
C ASN A 22 12.47 -22.88 31.07
N LEU A 23 12.75 -21.75 30.42
CA LEU A 23 13.70 -21.69 29.30
C LEU A 23 15.16 -21.53 29.77
N CYS A 24 15.40 -20.90 30.93
CA CYS A 24 16.73 -20.64 31.46
C CYS A 24 17.03 -21.43 32.74
N GLY A 25 16.25 -22.49 33.03
CA GLY A 25 16.35 -23.22 34.31
C GLY A 25 17.78 -23.70 34.62
N TYR A 26 18.50 -24.20 33.61
CA TYR A 26 19.90 -24.58 33.74
C TYR A 26 20.78 -23.41 34.18
N ALA A 27 20.80 -22.32 33.42
CA ALA A 27 21.59 -21.13 33.73
C ALA A 27 21.23 -20.55 35.10
N LEU A 28 19.95 -20.50 35.47
CA LEU A 28 19.51 -20.01 36.78
C LEU A 28 19.97 -20.89 37.95
N SER A 29 20.15 -22.20 37.72
CA SER A 29 20.64 -23.16 38.71
C SER A 29 22.16 -23.24 38.82
N GLU A 30 22.90 -22.58 37.92
CA GLU A 30 24.36 -22.66 37.84
C GLU A 30 25.04 -22.13 39.13
N PRO A 31 25.76 -22.97 39.91
CA PRO A 31 26.38 -22.56 41.17
C PRO A 31 27.46 -21.49 41.03
N ASP A 32 28.26 -21.48 39.95
CA ASP A 32 29.26 -20.44 39.72
C ASP A 32 28.61 -19.12 39.26
N PRO A 33 28.71 -18.01 40.03
CA PRO A 33 28.09 -16.75 39.65
C PRO A 33 28.64 -16.16 38.34
N LEU A 34 29.91 -16.42 37.99
CA LEU A 34 30.47 -15.93 36.73
C LEU A 34 29.87 -16.69 35.54
N GLN A 35 29.86 -18.01 35.61
CA GLN A 35 29.25 -18.86 34.58
C GLN A 35 27.76 -18.55 34.41
N ARG A 36 27.03 -18.40 35.52
CA ARG A 36 25.62 -17.98 35.53
C ARG A 36 25.41 -16.67 34.77
N TYR A 37 26.24 -15.67 35.02
CA TYR A 37 26.14 -14.37 34.34
C TYR A 37 26.37 -14.51 32.82
N LEU A 38 27.39 -15.26 32.42
CA LEU A 38 27.69 -15.48 31.00
C LEU A 38 26.57 -16.22 30.28
N ASP A 39 26.03 -17.27 30.89
CA ASP A 39 24.93 -18.05 30.32
C ASP A 39 23.66 -17.24 30.20
N LEU A 40 23.30 -16.44 31.22
CA LEU A 40 22.14 -15.54 31.14
C LEU A 40 22.34 -14.46 30.08
N THR A 41 23.55 -13.95 29.91
CA THR A 41 23.88 -12.99 28.84
C THR A 41 23.73 -13.62 27.47
N HIS A 42 24.20 -14.86 27.28
CA HIS A 42 23.99 -15.59 26.03
C HIS A 42 22.50 -15.82 25.75
N HIS A 43 21.71 -16.23 26.75
CA HIS A 43 20.26 -16.38 26.59
C HIS A 43 19.57 -15.06 26.24
N GLN A 44 19.99 -13.93 26.80
CA GLN A 44 19.46 -12.62 26.43
C GLN A 44 19.65 -12.33 24.93
N VAL A 45 20.87 -12.53 24.40
CA VAL A 45 21.14 -12.35 22.96
C VAL A 45 20.32 -13.31 22.10
N LEU A 46 20.15 -14.56 22.54
CA LEU A 46 19.31 -15.55 21.86
C LEU A 46 17.84 -15.11 21.82
N PHE A 47 17.29 -14.62 22.94
CA PHE A 47 15.90 -14.15 23.00
C PHE A 47 15.67 -12.90 22.15
N ASP A 48 16.61 -11.98 22.11
CA ASP A 48 16.55 -10.83 21.20
C ASP A 48 16.48 -11.31 19.72
N GLY A 49 17.31 -12.29 19.36
CA GLY A 49 17.25 -12.94 18.04
C GLY A 49 15.92 -13.65 17.75
N ILE A 50 15.34 -14.33 18.75
CA ILE A 50 14.03 -14.97 18.65
C ILE A 50 12.93 -13.91 18.44
N VAL A 51 12.98 -12.78 19.13
CA VAL A 51 12.03 -11.67 18.92
C VAL A 51 12.07 -11.20 17.47
N GLU A 52 13.25 -11.05 16.88
CA GLU A 52 13.37 -10.72 15.46
C GLU A 52 12.82 -11.81 14.53
N ALA A 53 13.13 -13.08 14.81
CA ALA A 53 12.61 -14.20 14.04
C ALA A 53 11.07 -14.26 14.08
N LEU A 54 10.48 -14.09 15.27
CA LEU A 54 9.02 -14.02 15.45
C LEU A 54 8.40 -12.86 14.68
N ARG A 55 9.06 -11.68 14.63
CA ARG A 55 8.57 -10.57 13.79
C ARG A 55 8.55 -10.93 12.30
N ARG A 56 9.56 -11.65 11.80
CA ARG A 56 9.59 -12.12 10.40
C ARG A 56 8.47 -13.13 10.14
N GLU A 57 8.30 -14.12 11.02
CA GLU A 57 7.23 -15.12 10.90
C GLU A 57 5.84 -14.49 10.94
N ARG A 58 5.61 -13.50 11.83
CA ARG A 58 4.37 -12.69 11.82
C ARG A 58 4.20 -11.98 10.47
N GLY A 59 5.25 -11.42 9.91
CA GLY A 59 5.23 -10.81 8.57
C GLY A 59 4.87 -11.79 7.45
N ARG A 60 5.39 -13.03 7.50
CA ARG A 60 5.03 -14.10 6.54
C ARG A 60 3.55 -14.45 6.63
N ALA A 61 3.03 -14.64 7.85
CA ALA A 61 1.62 -14.92 8.06
C ALA A 61 0.71 -13.80 7.52
N LEU A 62 1.10 -12.53 7.69
CA LEU A 62 0.38 -11.41 7.08
C LEU A 62 0.44 -11.45 5.55
N ALA A 63 1.58 -11.83 4.96
CA ALA A 63 1.69 -12.00 3.52
C ALA A 63 0.81 -13.15 3.01
N ASP A 64 0.71 -14.27 3.75
CA ASP A 64 -0.17 -15.39 3.41
C ASP A 64 -1.63 -14.95 3.33
N LEU A 65 -2.10 -14.15 4.29
CA LEU A 65 -3.45 -13.59 4.28
C LEU A 65 -3.71 -12.73 3.03
N VAL A 66 -2.73 -11.93 2.62
CA VAL A 66 -2.88 -11.07 1.43
C VAL A 66 -2.85 -11.89 0.15
N VAL A 67 -1.94 -12.86 0.07
CA VAL A 67 -1.82 -13.77 -1.08
C VAL A 67 -3.06 -14.65 -1.23
N SER A 68 -3.71 -15.03 -0.12
CA SER A 68 -4.98 -15.74 -0.14
C SER A 68 -6.19 -14.87 -0.55
N GLY A 69 -5.96 -13.62 -0.95
CA GLY A 69 -6.99 -12.71 -1.46
C GLY A 69 -7.58 -11.76 -0.43
N THR A 70 -7.10 -11.72 0.82
CA THR A 70 -7.57 -10.74 1.80
C THR A 70 -6.96 -9.37 1.49
N PRO A 71 -7.76 -8.30 1.28
CA PRO A 71 -7.21 -6.96 1.10
C PRO A 71 -6.37 -6.51 2.30
N VAL A 72 -5.30 -5.76 2.06
CA VAL A 72 -4.35 -5.34 3.11
C VAL A 72 -5.06 -4.49 4.18
N GLU A 73 -6.06 -3.71 3.78
CA GLU A 73 -6.92 -2.91 4.66
C GLU A 73 -7.73 -3.81 5.60
N ALA A 74 -8.27 -4.91 5.07
CA ALA A 74 -9.00 -5.89 5.86
C ALA A 74 -8.06 -6.67 6.80
N VAL A 75 -6.83 -6.97 6.39
CA VAL A 75 -5.81 -7.55 7.27
C VAL A 75 -5.47 -6.60 8.42
N ALA A 76 -5.29 -5.31 8.15
CA ALA A 76 -5.02 -4.31 9.18
C ALA A 76 -6.18 -4.16 10.19
N ALA A 77 -7.43 -4.30 9.74
CA ALA A 77 -8.61 -4.23 10.60
C ALA A 77 -8.86 -5.51 11.41
N LYS A 78 -8.59 -6.68 10.82
CA LYS A 78 -8.74 -7.99 11.48
C LYS A 78 -7.63 -8.29 12.48
N THR A 79 -6.53 -7.56 12.42
CA THR A 79 -5.40 -7.69 13.33
C THR A 79 -5.35 -6.48 14.26
N ASN A 80 -4.75 -6.63 15.45
CA ASN A 80 -4.52 -5.50 16.36
C ASN A 80 -3.49 -4.47 15.85
N LEU A 81 -3.07 -4.57 14.59
CA LEU A 81 -2.16 -3.61 13.97
C LEU A 81 -2.86 -2.28 13.69
N GLY A 82 -4.15 -2.28 13.33
CA GLY A 82 -4.99 -1.10 13.13
C GLY A 82 -4.62 -0.19 11.96
N ALA A 83 -3.42 -0.33 11.39
CA ALA A 83 -2.89 0.54 10.35
C ALA A 83 -2.17 -0.26 9.26
N VAL A 84 -2.55 -0.02 7.99
CA VAL A 84 -1.93 -0.63 6.80
C VAL A 84 -0.40 -0.46 6.76
N PRO A 85 0.20 0.70 7.13
CA PRO A 85 1.66 0.84 7.17
C PRO A 85 2.34 -0.17 8.11
N LYS A 86 1.74 -0.51 9.25
CA LYS A 86 2.30 -1.51 10.18
C LYS A 86 2.29 -2.91 9.55
N VAL A 87 1.23 -3.28 8.83
CA VAL A 87 1.15 -4.54 8.06
C VAL A 87 2.25 -4.59 6.99
N ARG A 88 2.35 -3.56 6.16
CA ARG A 88 3.36 -3.49 5.08
C ARG A 88 4.79 -3.55 5.61
N LYS A 89 5.05 -2.91 6.75
CA LYS A 89 6.37 -2.96 7.42
C LYS A 89 6.74 -4.38 7.79
N LEU A 90 5.84 -5.15 8.40
CA LEU A 90 6.10 -6.54 8.79
C LEU A 90 6.30 -7.46 7.58
N ILE A 91 5.47 -7.31 6.53
CA ILE A 91 5.65 -8.05 5.26
C ILE A 91 7.02 -7.74 4.63
N THR A 92 7.46 -6.48 4.69
CA THR A 92 8.77 -6.07 4.19
C THR A 92 9.90 -6.68 5.00
N LEU A 93 9.81 -6.66 6.34
CA LEU A 93 10.79 -7.28 7.23
C LEU A 93 10.91 -8.79 7.01
N ALA A 94 9.82 -9.45 6.59
CA ALA A 94 9.81 -10.86 6.24
C ALA A 94 10.37 -11.16 4.84
N GLY A 95 10.63 -10.14 4.00
CA GLY A 95 11.08 -10.32 2.62
C GLY A 95 9.98 -10.76 1.64
N GLU A 96 8.70 -10.64 2.00
CA GLU A 96 7.57 -11.21 1.25
C GLU A 96 6.92 -10.23 0.25
N ASN A 97 7.50 -9.05 0.06
CA ASN A 97 6.94 -7.98 -0.78
C ASN A 97 6.66 -8.44 -2.22
N ASP A 98 7.57 -9.21 -2.81
CA ASP A 98 7.45 -9.62 -4.20
C ASP A 98 6.38 -10.69 -4.38
N ARG A 99 6.22 -11.60 -3.39
CA ARG A 99 5.13 -12.58 -3.36
C ARG A 99 3.77 -11.90 -3.30
N VAL A 100 3.64 -10.89 -2.43
CA VAL A 100 2.41 -10.11 -2.30
C VAL A 100 2.10 -9.31 -3.58
N LYS A 101 3.10 -8.68 -4.19
CA LYS A 101 2.93 -7.95 -5.47
C LYS A 101 2.50 -8.88 -6.60
N ALA A 102 3.11 -10.07 -6.71
CA ALA A 102 2.76 -11.06 -7.72
C ALA A 102 1.31 -11.52 -7.59
N ALA A 103 0.85 -11.81 -6.36
CA ALA A 103 -0.54 -12.16 -6.10
C ALA A 103 -1.51 -11.02 -6.47
N ALA A 104 -1.18 -9.77 -6.11
CA ALA A 104 -2.00 -8.61 -6.46
C ALA A 104 -2.07 -8.36 -7.97
N ALA A 105 -1.00 -8.65 -8.72
CA ALA A 105 -0.99 -8.56 -10.17
C ALA A 105 -1.85 -9.66 -10.83
N ALA A 106 -1.77 -10.89 -10.33
CA ALA A 106 -2.58 -12.02 -10.80
C ALA A 106 -4.09 -11.82 -10.55
N ALA A 107 -4.45 -11.13 -9.47
CA ALA A 107 -5.84 -10.83 -9.14
C ALA A 107 -6.51 -9.77 -10.05
N LYS A 108 -5.74 -9.01 -10.85
CA LYS A 108 -6.32 -8.03 -11.79
C LYS A 108 -6.84 -8.77 -13.04
N PRO A 109 -8.14 -8.76 -13.33
CA PRO A 109 -8.67 -9.44 -14.51
C PRO A 109 -8.13 -8.79 -15.78
N ALA A 110 -7.72 -9.63 -16.75
CA ALA A 110 -7.28 -9.27 -18.10
C ALA A 110 -8.39 -8.64 -18.98
N LYS A 111 -9.22 -7.77 -18.42
CA LYS A 111 -10.33 -7.10 -19.11
C LYS A 111 -9.87 -5.98 -20.04
N ALA A 112 -8.60 -5.56 -19.98
CA ALA A 112 -8.02 -4.60 -20.91
C ALA A 112 -7.68 -5.20 -22.30
N ALA A 113 -7.48 -6.52 -22.40
CA ALA A 113 -7.09 -7.15 -23.67
C ALA A 113 -8.29 -7.41 -24.62
N LYS A 114 -9.52 -7.51 -24.10
CA LYS A 114 -10.73 -7.71 -24.93
C LYS A 114 -11.38 -6.41 -25.43
N ALA A 115 -11.16 -5.27 -24.76
CA ALA A 115 -11.69 -3.98 -25.21
C ALA A 115 -10.97 -3.45 -26.46
N ALA A 116 -9.65 -3.66 -26.57
CA ALA A 116 -8.89 -3.25 -27.76
C ALA A 116 -9.15 -4.14 -29.00
N LYS A 117 -9.54 -5.41 -28.81
CA LYS A 117 -9.84 -6.34 -29.91
C LYS A 117 -11.27 -6.18 -30.45
N ALA A 118 -12.20 -5.68 -29.63
CA ALA A 118 -13.57 -5.38 -30.06
C ALA A 118 -13.67 -4.10 -30.91
N ALA A 119 -12.81 -3.09 -30.66
CA ALA A 119 -12.78 -1.87 -31.46
C ALA A 119 -12.16 -2.06 -32.86
N LYS A 120 -11.37 -3.14 -33.07
CA LYS A 120 -10.73 -3.41 -34.36
C LYS A 120 -11.59 -4.24 -35.31
N ASN A 121 -12.54 -5.03 -34.80
CA ASN A 121 -13.44 -5.84 -35.62
C ASN A 121 -14.73 -5.13 -36.03
N ALA A 122 -15.03 -3.96 -35.45
CA ALA A 122 -16.20 -3.15 -35.82
C ALA A 122 -15.91 -2.13 -36.94
N ALA A 123 -14.65 -2.04 -37.42
CA ALA A 123 -14.25 -1.11 -38.47
C ALA A 123 -14.15 -1.74 -39.88
N ASP A 124 -14.31 -3.07 -39.99
CA ASP A 124 -14.17 -3.82 -41.26
C ASP A 124 -15.50 -4.38 -41.81
N ALA A 125 -16.63 -4.06 -41.19
CA ALA A 125 -17.94 -4.44 -41.69
C ALA A 125 -18.80 -3.20 -41.88
N GLU A 126 -19.20 -2.96 -43.12
CA GLU A 126 -20.29 -2.08 -43.56
C GLU A 126 -19.87 -0.68 -44.08
N GLN A 127 -19.48 -0.65 -45.36
CA GLN A 127 -19.64 0.50 -46.25
C GLN A 127 -20.45 0.04 -47.47
N PRO A 128 -21.49 0.80 -47.87
CA PRO A 128 -21.39 1.42 -49.19
C PRO A 128 -21.77 2.92 -49.19
N ASP A 129 -20.91 3.67 -49.90
CA ASP A 129 -21.09 4.92 -50.63
C ASP A 129 -22.04 6.01 -50.12
N THR A 130 -21.46 6.98 -49.42
CA THR A 130 -21.74 8.42 -49.63
C THR A 130 -20.44 9.23 -49.41
N PRO A 131 -20.15 10.26 -50.23
CA PRO A 131 -18.91 11.02 -50.13
C PRO A 131 -18.86 11.84 -48.82
N PRO A 132 -17.73 11.85 -48.09
CA PRO A 132 -17.64 12.54 -46.81
C PRO A 132 -17.45 14.06 -46.98
N PRO A 133 -18.07 14.90 -46.12
CA PRO A 133 -17.73 16.31 -46.01
C PRO A 133 -16.31 16.51 -45.47
N PRO A 134 -15.65 17.66 -45.77
CA PRO A 134 -14.25 17.88 -45.44
C PRO A 134 -13.99 17.86 -43.91
N PRO A 135 -12.82 17.35 -43.48
CA PRO A 135 -12.54 17.13 -42.05
C PRO A 135 -12.36 18.46 -41.32
N ILE A 136 -13.20 18.69 -40.31
CA ILE A 136 -13.04 19.78 -39.34
C ILE A 136 -11.83 19.43 -38.46
N ARG A 137 -10.73 20.15 -38.68
CA ARG A 137 -9.53 20.10 -37.84
C ARG A 137 -9.84 20.68 -36.46
N ILE A 138 -10.10 19.82 -35.47
CA ILE A 138 -10.20 20.23 -34.07
C ILE A 138 -8.78 20.40 -33.53
N THR A 139 -8.15 21.53 -33.83
CA THR A 139 -6.98 21.99 -33.08
C THR A 139 -7.44 22.60 -31.77
N GLY A 140 -7.09 21.95 -30.66
CA GLY A 140 -7.46 22.37 -29.32
C GLY A 140 -7.11 23.83 -29.02
N LYS A 141 -7.95 24.43 -28.18
CA LYS A 141 -7.89 25.79 -27.60
C LYS A 141 -8.53 26.94 -28.40
N ARG A 142 -9.53 26.69 -29.25
CA ARG A 142 -10.40 27.78 -29.72
C ARG A 142 -11.58 27.96 -28.75
N MET A 143 -11.76 29.17 -28.25
CA MET A 143 -12.98 29.53 -27.52
C MET A 143 -14.18 29.50 -28.48
N LEU A 144 -15.31 28.93 -28.03
CA LEU A 144 -16.57 28.91 -28.76
C LEU A 144 -16.98 30.33 -29.17
N THR A 145 -17.38 30.49 -30.43
CA THR A 145 -17.90 31.76 -30.95
C THR A 145 -19.30 32.06 -30.39
N ALA A 146 -19.74 33.33 -30.43
CA ALA A 146 -21.05 33.73 -29.90
C ALA A 146 -22.21 32.97 -30.59
N ALA A 147 -22.10 32.70 -31.89
CA ALA A 147 -23.09 31.95 -32.65
C ALA A 147 -23.18 30.47 -32.22
N GLU A 148 -22.04 29.82 -31.98
CA GLU A 148 -21.99 28.43 -31.50
C GLU A 148 -22.53 28.30 -30.07
N ARG A 149 -22.38 29.34 -29.23
CA ARG A 149 -22.92 29.36 -27.87
C ARG A 149 -24.44 29.48 -27.87
N ILE A 150 -25.00 30.31 -28.74
CA ILE A 150 -26.46 30.46 -28.88
C ILE A 150 -27.09 29.15 -29.35
N ALA A 151 -26.46 28.46 -30.31
CA ALA A 151 -26.92 27.15 -30.79
C ALA A 151 -26.90 26.06 -29.70
N LEU A 152 -26.04 26.20 -28.69
CA LEU A 152 -25.93 25.31 -27.54
C LEU A 152 -26.74 25.78 -26.31
N GLY A 153 -27.54 26.84 -26.45
CA GLY A 153 -28.35 27.39 -25.35
C GLY A 153 -27.53 28.09 -24.25
N LEU A 154 -26.28 28.49 -24.54
CA LEU A 154 -25.39 29.20 -23.62
C LEU A 154 -25.48 30.73 -23.82
N PRO A 155 -25.31 31.53 -22.76
CA PRO A 155 -25.28 32.98 -22.88
C PRO A 155 -24.12 33.44 -23.78
N ALA A 156 -24.42 34.44 -24.63
CA ALA A 156 -23.52 34.93 -25.68
C ALA A 156 -22.26 35.61 -25.10
N ASP A 157 -22.39 36.23 -23.93
CA ASP A 157 -21.26 36.85 -23.25
C ASP A 157 -20.40 35.79 -22.54
N GLY A 158 -19.14 35.72 -22.95
CA GLY A 158 -18.18 34.79 -22.39
C GLY A 158 -17.86 35.03 -20.91
N PRO A 159 -17.23 34.06 -20.23
CA PRO A 159 -16.80 34.24 -18.85
C PRO A 159 -15.85 35.44 -18.72
N VAL A 160 -16.18 36.40 -17.86
CA VAL A 160 -15.33 37.55 -17.55
C VAL A 160 -14.03 37.06 -16.88
N PRO A 161 -12.83 37.44 -17.37
CA PRO A 161 -11.58 36.99 -16.78
C PRO A 161 -11.40 37.55 -15.37
N ARG A 162 -11.13 36.67 -14.39
CA ARG A 162 -10.79 37.07 -13.02
C ARG A 162 -9.47 37.86 -13.00
N PRO A 163 -9.36 38.97 -12.24
CA PRO A 163 -8.11 39.70 -12.08
C PRO A 163 -7.06 38.84 -11.38
N LYS A 164 -5.82 38.86 -11.90
CA LYS A 164 -4.70 38.09 -11.35
C LYS A 164 -4.24 38.69 -10.01
N PRO A 165 -3.93 37.86 -8.99
CA PRO A 165 -3.37 38.34 -7.73
C PRO A 165 -1.94 38.87 -7.91
N ALA A 166 -1.60 39.92 -7.15
CA ALA A 166 -0.32 40.60 -7.21
C ALA A 166 0.86 39.70 -6.80
N LYS A 167 1.93 39.76 -7.59
CA LYS A 167 3.16 38.98 -7.41
C LYS A 167 3.94 39.50 -6.20
N ARG A 168 3.93 38.78 -5.08
CA ARG A 168 4.78 39.07 -3.90
C ARG A 168 6.27 39.00 -4.33
N ARG A 169 6.98 40.13 -4.28
CA ARG A 169 8.44 40.18 -4.37
C ARG A 169 9.00 39.48 -3.13
N ARG A 170 9.83 38.46 -3.31
CA ARG A 170 10.70 37.96 -2.23
C ARG A 170 11.70 39.06 -1.92
N ALA A 171 11.65 39.59 -0.70
CA ALA A 171 12.75 40.39 -0.16
C ALA A 171 13.94 39.45 0.07
N ALA A 172 15.10 39.85 -0.43
CA ALA A 172 16.38 39.29 -0.05
C ALA A 172 16.92 40.13 1.11
N ALA A 173 17.07 39.49 2.28
CA ALA A 173 18.01 39.80 3.36
C ALA A 173 17.82 38.73 4.44
#